data_AF-A0A3B1DFE8-F1
#
_entry.id   AF-A0A3B1DFE8-F1
#
_cell.length_a   1.000
_cell.length_b   1.000
_cell.length_c   1.000
_cell.angle_alpha   90.00
_cell.angle_beta   90.00
_cell.angle_gamma   90.00
#
_symmetry.space_group_name_H-M   'P 1'
#
loop_
_entity.id
_entity.type
_entity.pdbx_description
1 polymer ?
#
loop_
_entity_poly.entity_id
_entity_poly.type
_entity_poly.pdbx_seq_one_letter_code
_entity_poly.pdbx_strand_id
1 'polypeptide(L)'
;KRILDVGCGEGLLGRRLLEKGASEVFGIEFSPDACEEAEKNLTGVICGDIEEIDLPFEEGYFDCLILADILEHLRDPLSALKKLRKHLSDSGVVVASIPNVRYHGVINMLVEGDWKYEEHGILDKTHLRFFTRKGIERLFAGAGFEITGITANMDPAYNSLNAPLSGEISFGRVSLVGLAPEELKDLFVFQYLLKAQKSGVEVQRLNDKVKAAIKAEKPDEAKKVLEEFLALHPADTDALFRYAQVCCRLGLGDKARESLEKILIFEPDREEALELRRIVEKACKSQGANKHDL
;
A
#
# COMPACT_ATOMS: atom_id res chain seq x y z
N LYS A 1 -14.22 -11.03 -8.82
CA LYS A 1 -12.83 -10.51 -8.73
C LYS A 1 -11.91 -11.57 -9.29
N ARG A 2 -10.93 -11.16 -10.10
CA ARG A 2 -9.85 -12.02 -10.59
C ARG A 2 -8.73 -12.04 -9.56
N ILE A 3 -8.31 -13.23 -9.14
CA ILE A 3 -7.37 -13.41 -8.03
C ILE A 3 -6.16 -14.20 -8.51
N LEU A 4 -4.96 -13.79 -8.10
CA LEU A 4 -3.74 -14.58 -8.20
C LEU A 4 -3.31 -15.00 -6.80
N ASP A 5 -3.20 -16.30 -6.56
CA ASP A 5 -2.73 -16.90 -5.32
C ASP A 5 -1.29 -17.40 -5.51
N VAL A 6 -0.33 -16.73 -4.87
CA VAL A 6 1.11 -16.98 -5.04
C VAL A 6 1.58 -17.90 -3.92
N GLY A 7 2.09 -19.08 -4.28
CA GLY A 7 2.32 -20.18 -3.33
C GLY A 7 0.99 -20.85 -2.98
N CYS A 8 0.19 -21.21 -3.98
CA CYS A 8 -1.18 -21.66 -3.75
C CYS A 8 -1.31 -23.06 -3.13
N GLY A 9 -0.20 -23.81 -3.02
CA GLY A 9 -0.21 -25.21 -2.55
C GLY A 9 -1.19 -26.04 -3.37
N GLU A 10 -2.05 -26.80 -2.70
CA GLU A 10 -3.10 -27.62 -3.33
C GLU A 10 -4.33 -26.80 -3.81
N GLY A 11 -4.31 -25.47 -3.71
CA GLY A 11 -5.37 -24.59 -4.21
C GLY A 11 -6.63 -24.51 -3.34
N LEU A 12 -6.60 -24.99 -2.09
CA LEU A 12 -7.78 -25.03 -1.22
C LEU A 12 -8.32 -23.63 -0.86
N LEU A 13 -7.42 -22.65 -0.67
CA LEU A 13 -7.82 -21.26 -0.43
C LEU A 13 -8.56 -20.69 -1.64
N GLY A 14 -7.96 -20.84 -2.83
CA GLY A 14 -8.56 -20.38 -4.07
C GLY A 14 -9.91 -21.03 -4.38
N ARG A 15 -10.07 -22.33 -4.13
CA ARG A 15 -11.37 -23.01 -4.22
C ARG A 15 -12.44 -22.35 -3.35
N ARG A 16 -12.13 -22.08 -2.09
CA ARG A 16 -13.07 -21.40 -1.18
C ARG A 16 -13.41 -19.99 -1.64
N LEU A 17 -12.48 -19.30 -2.31
CA LEU A 17 -12.73 -17.98 -2.88
C LEU A 17 -13.66 -18.05 -4.08
N LEU A 18 -13.50 -19.06 -4.95
CA LEU A 18 -14.43 -19.34 -6.05
C LEU A 18 -15.84 -19.64 -5.51
N GLU A 19 -15.96 -20.49 -4.50
CA GLU A 19 -17.24 -20.80 -3.82
C GLU A 19 -17.91 -19.54 -3.21
N LYS A 20 -17.11 -18.54 -2.83
CA LYS A 20 -17.58 -17.23 -2.32
C LYS A 20 -17.82 -16.17 -3.40
N GLY A 21 -17.71 -16.53 -4.68
CA GLY A 21 -18.02 -15.64 -5.80
C GLY A 21 -16.82 -14.90 -6.40
N ALA A 22 -15.59 -15.36 -6.19
CA ALA A 22 -14.48 -14.98 -7.06
C ALA A 22 -14.81 -15.42 -8.49
N SER A 23 -14.47 -14.57 -9.48
CA SER A 23 -14.78 -14.88 -10.88
C SER A 23 -13.77 -15.85 -11.45
N GLU A 24 -12.50 -15.67 -11.09
CA GLU A 24 -11.38 -16.51 -11.47
C GLU A 24 -10.36 -16.51 -10.33
N VAL A 25 -9.74 -17.66 -10.09
CA VAL A 25 -8.58 -17.78 -9.21
C VAL A 25 -7.50 -18.56 -9.93
N PHE A 26 -6.38 -17.89 -10.21
CA PHE A 26 -5.17 -18.51 -10.74
C PHE A 26 -4.19 -18.75 -9.60
N GLY A 27 -3.45 -19.86 -9.66
CA GLY A 27 -2.42 -20.21 -8.69
C GLY A 27 -1.01 -20.18 -9.31
N ILE A 28 -0.01 -19.89 -8.48
CA ILE A 28 1.41 -20.17 -8.78
C ILE A 28 1.92 -21.09 -7.69
N GLU A 29 2.51 -22.21 -8.08
CA GLU A 29 3.04 -23.21 -7.16
C GLU A 29 4.31 -23.83 -7.74
N PHE A 30 5.34 -24.04 -6.92
CA PHE A 30 6.62 -24.59 -7.39
C PHE A 30 6.64 -26.12 -7.34
N SER A 31 5.87 -26.74 -6.44
CA SER A 31 5.81 -28.19 -6.25
C SER A 31 4.92 -28.86 -7.31
N PRO A 32 5.46 -29.76 -8.15
CA PRO A 32 4.67 -30.44 -9.19
C PRO A 32 3.47 -31.23 -8.64
N ASP A 33 3.62 -31.90 -7.49
CA ASP A 33 2.56 -32.69 -6.89
C ASP A 33 1.42 -31.80 -6.37
N ALA A 34 1.75 -30.67 -5.75
CA ALA A 34 0.76 -29.70 -5.27
C ALA A 34 0.04 -29.01 -6.45
N CYS A 35 0.78 -28.73 -7.51
CA CYS A 35 0.26 -28.24 -8.78
C CYS A 35 -0.84 -29.12 -9.36
N GLU A 36 -0.62 -30.44 -9.45
CA GLU A 36 -1.61 -31.39 -9.97
C GLU A 36 -2.92 -31.34 -9.18
N GLU A 37 -2.84 -31.18 -7.85
CA GLU A 37 -4.03 -31.04 -7.01
C GLU A 37 -4.68 -29.65 -7.16
N ALA A 38 -3.89 -28.59 -7.25
CA ALA A 38 -4.38 -27.23 -7.45
C ALA A 38 -5.14 -27.06 -8.77
N GLU A 39 -4.73 -27.75 -9.84
CA GLU A 39 -5.43 -27.73 -11.13
C GLU A 39 -6.88 -28.21 -11.04
N LYS A 40 -7.20 -29.06 -10.06
CA LYS A 40 -8.58 -29.54 -9.80
C LYS A 40 -9.41 -28.52 -9.04
N ASN A 41 -8.76 -27.60 -8.34
CA ASN A 41 -9.38 -26.68 -7.38
C ASN A 41 -9.48 -25.24 -7.90
N LEU A 42 -8.65 -24.85 -8.87
CA LEU A 42 -8.48 -23.47 -9.34
C LEU A 42 -8.93 -23.28 -10.80
N THR A 43 -9.04 -22.03 -11.24
CA THR A 43 -9.32 -21.69 -12.64
C THR A 43 -8.15 -22.04 -13.55
N GLY A 44 -6.92 -21.97 -13.03
CA GLY A 44 -5.70 -22.38 -13.70
C GLY A 44 -4.50 -22.28 -12.76
N VAL A 45 -3.43 -23.01 -13.08
CA VAL A 45 -2.20 -23.07 -12.28
C VAL A 45 -0.99 -22.85 -13.16
N ILE A 46 -0.01 -22.10 -12.66
CA ILE A 46 1.31 -21.98 -13.25
C ILE A 46 2.30 -22.70 -12.34
N CYS A 47 2.82 -23.81 -12.84
CA CYS A 47 3.82 -24.59 -12.11
C CYS A 47 5.21 -24.02 -12.34
N GLY A 48 5.79 -23.45 -11.29
CA GLY A 48 7.14 -22.92 -11.29
C GLY A 48 7.42 -21.91 -10.18
N ASP A 49 8.68 -21.51 -10.10
CA ASP A 49 9.15 -20.52 -9.13
C ASP A 49 8.74 -19.10 -9.55
N ILE A 50 8.00 -18.39 -8.69
CA ILE A 50 7.62 -16.99 -8.90
C ILE A 50 8.83 -16.06 -9.12
N GLU A 51 10.02 -16.41 -8.64
CA GLU A 51 11.23 -15.63 -8.89
C GLU A 51 11.79 -15.79 -10.30
N GLU A 52 11.45 -16.88 -11.01
CA GLU A 52 12.09 -17.26 -12.28
C GLU A 52 11.15 -17.25 -13.49
N ILE A 53 9.88 -17.62 -13.31
CA ILE A 53 8.91 -17.75 -14.41
C ILE A 53 8.51 -16.40 -15.00
N ASP A 54 7.95 -16.33 -16.20
CA ASP A 54 7.20 -15.15 -16.64
C ASP A 54 5.70 -15.41 -16.49
N LEU A 55 4.94 -14.37 -16.12
CA LEU A 55 3.50 -14.52 -15.92
C LEU A 55 2.76 -14.25 -17.23
N PRO A 56 1.97 -15.20 -17.76
CA PRO A 56 1.28 -15.09 -19.05
C PRO A 56 -0.02 -14.27 -18.93
N PHE A 57 0.02 -13.16 -18.18
CA PHE A 57 -1.12 -12.28 -17.96
C PHE A 57 -0.78 -10.85 -18.37
N GLU A 58 -1.78 -10.15 -18.89
CA GLU A 58 -1.66 -8.74 -19.20
C GLU A 58 -1.38 -7.90 -17.95
N GLU A 59 -0.83 -6.70 -18.15
CA GLU A 59 -0.69 -5.73 -17.06
C GLU A 59 -2.08 -5.36 -16.51
N GLY A 60 -2.18 -5.28 -15.19
CA GLY A 60 -3.45 -4.94 -14.54
C GLY A 60 -4.54 -6.02 -14.58
N TYR A 61 -4.23 -7.26 -14.95
CA TYR A 61 -5.22 -8.34 -15.05
C TYR A 61 -5.91 -8.70 -13.72
N PHE A 62 -5.19 -8.72 -12.61
CA PHE A 62 -5.73 -9.19 -11.33
C PHE A 62 -6.32 -8.07 -10.47
N ASP A 63 -7.42 -8.33 -9.79
CA ASP A 63 -8.01 -7.42 -8.80
C ASP A 63 -7.51 -7.68 -7.37
N CYS A 64 -6.90 -8.85 -7.16
CA CYS A 64 -6.38 -9.28 -5.88
C CYS A 64 -5.15 -10.17 -6.07
N LEU A 65 -4.07 -9.87 -5.35
CA LEU A 65 -2.95 -10.79 -5.16
C LEU A 65 -3.02 -11.34 -3.74
N ILE A 66 -2.85 -12.64 -3.59
CA ILE A 66 -2.72 -13.31 -2.30
C ILE A 66 -1.28 -13.80 -2.18
N LEU A 67 -0.61 -13.41 -1.11
CA LEU A 67 0.72 -13.86 -0.73
C LEU A 67 0.63 -14.41 0.70
N ALA A 68 -0.01 -15.58 0.81
CA ALA A 68 -0.18 -16.23 2.09
C ALA A 68 1.05 -17.08 2.40
N ASP A 69 1.82 -16.69 3.43
CA ASP A 69 2.94 -17.50 3.96
C ASP A 69 3.97 -17.86 2.87
N ILE A 70 4.33 -16.89 2.01
CA ILE A 70 5.22 -17.10 0.86
C ILE A 70 6.44 -16.19 0.84
N LEU A 71 6.33 -14.96 1.34
CA LEU A 71 7.38 -13.93 1.18
C LEU A 71 8.67 -14.27 1.97
N GLU A 72 8.53 -15.03 3.05
CA GLU A 72 9.58 -15.55 3.90
C GLU A 72 10.36 -16.70 3.27
N HIS A 73 9.77 -17.39 2.29
CA HIS A 73 10.40 -18.48 1.53
C HIS A 73 11.16 -17.98 0.30
N LEU A 74 10.95 -16.73 -0.13
CA LEU A 74 11.59 -16.18 -1.34
C LEU A 74 13.04 -15.72 -1.08
N ARG A 75 13.88 -15.85 -2.10
CA ARG A 75 15.26 -15.33 -2.08
C ARG A 75 15.26 -13.81 -2.16
N ASP A 76 14.47 -13.23 -3.05
CA ASP A 76 14.29 -11.79 -3.26
C ASP A 76 12.80 -11.40 -3.32
N PRO A 77 12.13 -11.31 -2.16
CA PRO A 77 10.71 -10.94 -2.09
C PRO A 77 10.42 -9.54 -2.64
N LEU A 78 11.41 -8.64 -2.66
CA LEU A 78 11.23 -7.28 -3.19
C LEU A 78 11.07 -7.34 -4.72
N SER A 79 11.93 -8.09 -5.40
CA SER A 79 11.85 -8.27 -6.86
C SER A 79 10.58 -9.02 -7.25
N ALA A 80 10.19 -10.06 -6.51
CA ALA A 80 8.94 -10.78 -6.73
C ALA A 80 7.72 -9.84 -6.60
N LEU A 81 7.65 -9.02 -5.55
CA LEU A 81 6.55 -8.05 -5.38
C LEU A 81 6.51 -7.02 -6.51
N LYS A 82 7.66 -6.51 -6.97
CA LYS A 82 7.71 -5.56 -8.11
C LYS A 82 7.21 -6.19 -9.41
N LYS A 83 7.56 -7.45 -9.66
CA LYS A 83 7.07 -8.22 -10.80
C LYS A 83 5.55 -8.40 -10.72
N LEU A 84 5.05 -8.89 -9.58
CA LEU A 84 3.62 -9.08 -9.33
C LEU A 84 2.81 -7.78 -9.44
N ARG A 85 3.39 -6.65 -9.01
CA ARG A 85 2.75 -5.33 -9.07
C ARG A 85 2.27 -4.96 -10.48
N LYS A 86 2.98 -5.38 -11.54
CA LYS A 86 2.59 -5.09 -12.94
C LYS A 86 1.25 -5.72 -13.31
N HIS A 87 0.98 -6.91 -12.79
CA HIS A 87 -0.24 -7.66 -13.09
C HIS A 87 -1.42 -7.29 -12.19
N LEU A 88 -1.20 -6.51 -11.13
CA LEU A 88 -2.28 -5.98 -10.29
C LEU A 88 -2.95 -4.78 -10.96
N SER A 89 -4.28 -4.72 -10.97
CA SER A 89 -5.03 -3.56 -11.47
C SER A 89 -4.81 -2.35 -10.57
N ASP A 90 -5.12 -1.15 -11.05
CA ASP A 90 -4.93 0.06 -10.25
C ASP A 90 -5.91 0.13 -9.07
N SER A 91 -7.07 -0.54 -9.15
CA SER A 91 -7.98 -0.74 -8.00
C SER A 91 -7.70 -2.02 -7.22
N GLY A 92 -6.67 -2.76 -7.62
CA GLY A 92 -6.35 -4.04 -7.05
C GLY A 92 -5.72 -3.93 -5.68
N VAL A 93 -5.83 -5.00 -4.91
CA VAL A 93 -5.28 -5.09 -3.55
C VAL A 93 -4.36 -6.28 -3.44
N VAL A 94 -3.39 -6.18 -2.53
CA VAL A 94 -2.56 -7.27 -2.08
C VAL A 94 -3.04 -7.67 -0.69
N VAL A 95 -3.23 -8.97 -0.47
CA VAL A 95 -3.47 -9.56 0.85
C VAL A 95 -2.28 -10.47 1.15
N ALA A 96 -1.58 -10.22 2.25
CA ALA A 96 -0.42 -11.03 2.62
C ALA A 96 -0.43 -11.41 4.10
N SER A 97 0.10 -12.59 4.41
CA SER A 97 0.37 -13.05 5.77
C SER A 97 1.87 -13.27 5.93
N ILE A 98 2.47 -12.69 6.99
CA ILE A 98 3.94 -12.66 7.15
C ILE A 98 4.32 -12.87 8.61
N PRO A 99 5.20 -13.84 8.94
CA PRO A 99 5.61 -14.12 10.31
C PRO A 99 6.42 -12.98 10.91
N ASN A 100 6.30 -12.80 12.22
CA ASN A 100 6.99 -11.77 12.98
C ASN A 100 8.17 -12.34 13.77
N VAL A 101 9.41 -12.07 13.32
CA VAL A 101 10.62 -12.51 14.04
C VAL A 101 10.82 -11.81 15.40
N ARG A 102 10.07 -10.75 15.70
CA ARG A 102 10.03 -10.13 17.04
C ARG A 102 9.14 -10.87 18.03
N TYR A 103 8.51 -11.96 17.63
CA TYR A 103 7.74 -12.80 18.53
C TYR A 103 8.60 -13.21 19.74
N HIS A 104 8.02 -13.13 20.95
CA HIS A 104 8.74 -13.28 22.20
C HIS A 104 9.48 -14.62 22.34
N GLY A 105 8.93 -15.70 21.77
CA GLY A 105 9.60 -17.01 21.76
C GLY A 105 10.94 -16.99 21.01
N VAL A 106 11.03 -16.24 19.90
CA VAL A 106 12.28 -16.07 19.15
C VAL A 106 13.28 -15.23 19.94
N ILE A 107 12.82 -14.17 20.61
CA ILE A 107 13.67 -13.33 21.46
C ILE A 107 14.24 -14.15 22.63
N ASN A 108 13.41 -14.96 23.28
CA ASN A 108 13.87 -15.82 24.37
C ASN A 108 14.95 -16.81 23.90
N MET A 109 14.73 -17.45 22.75
CA MET A 109 15.70 -18.38 22.14
C MET A 109 17.04 -17.71 21.85
N LEU A 110 17.01 -16.52 21.25
CA LEU A 110 18.22 -15.72 20.98
C LEU A 110 19.03 -15.43 22.24
N VAL A 111 18.37 -15.17 23.37
CA VAL A 111 19.04 -14.85 24.64
C VAL A 111 19.57 -16.09 25.33
N GLU A 112 18.97 -17.24 25.06
CA GLU A 112 19.52 -18.53 25.43
C GLU A 112 20.76 -18.89 24.58
N GLY A 113 21.07 -18.10 23.55
CA GLY A 113 22.19 -18.30 22.65
C GLY A 113 21.90 -19.33 21.55
N ASP A 114 20.62 -19.54 21.24
CA ASP A 114 20.15 -20.53 20.28
C ASP A 114 19.48 -19.85 19.06
N TRP A 115 19.51 -20.56 17.93
CA TRP A 115 18.81 -20.22 16.69
C TRP A 115 18.45 -21.52 15.97
N LYS A 116 17.44 -22.18 16.48
CA LYS A 116 17.04 -23.50 16.01
C LYS A 116 15.94 -23.38 14.96
N TYR A 117 16.24 -23.85 13.75
CA TYR A 117 15.22 -24.06 12.75
C TYR A 117 14.31 -25.22 13.13
N GLU A 118 13.01 -25.06 12.87
CA GLU A 118 11.97 -26.03 13.15
C GLU A 118 11.31 -26.53 11.86
N GLU A 119 10.46 -27.55 11.97
CA GLU A 119 9.69 -28.05 10.83
C GLU A 119 8.54 -27.11 10.43
N HIS A 120 8.08 -26.26 11.36
CA HIS A 120 6.98 -25.31 11.18
C HIS A 120 7.20 -24.06 12.05
N GLY A 121 6.41 -23.01 11.81
CA GLY A 121 6.36 -21.82 12.66
C GLY A 121 7.30 -20.70 12.18
N ILE A 122 7.62 -19.75 13.07
CA ILE A 122 8.36 -18.53 12.66
C ILE A 122 9.78 -18.85 12.17
N LEU A 123 10.41 -19.89 12.75
CA LEU A 123 11.74 -20.37 12.37
C LEU A 123 11.66 -21.68 11.56
N ASP A 124 10.62 -21.86 10.74
CA ASP A 124 10.56 -22.95 9.77
C ASP A 124 11.88 -23.01 8.96
N LYS A 125 12.44 -24.21 8.81
CA LYS A 125 13.71 -24.46 8.10
C LYS A 125 13.71 -24.01 6.64
N THR A 126 12.54 -23.77 6.06
CA THR A 126 12.38 -23.28 4.68
C THR A 126 12.32 -21.74 4.61
N HIS A 127 12.27 -21.03 5.73
CA HIS A 127 12.32 -19.56 5.75
C HIS A 127 13.73 -19.04 5.44
N LEU A 128 13.83 -18.26 4.36
CA LEU A 128 15.05 -17.58 3.90
C LEU A 128 15.12 -16.10 4.35
N ARG A 129 13.97 -15.55 4.78
CA ARG A 129 13.81 -14.15 5.17
C ARG A 129 12.99 -14.04 6.45
N PHE A 130 13.41 -13.12 7.32
CA PHE A 130 12.75 -12.87 8.61
C PHE A 130 12.32 -11.42 8.69
N PHE A 131 11.08 -11.18 9.10
CA PHE A 131 10.48 -9.85 9.07
C PHE A 131 10.04 -9.37 10.45
N THR A 132 10.24 -8.07 10.67
CA THR A 132 9.53 -7.31 11.70
C THR A 132 8.46 -6.47 10.99
N ARG A 133 7.48 -5.94 11.72
CA ARG A 133 6.48 -5.00 11.15
C ARG A 133 7.12 -3.89 10.31
N LYS A 134 8.14 -3.21 10.84
CA LYS A 134 8.84 -2.13 10.11
C LYS A 134 9.59 -2.68 8.88
N GLY A 135 10.06 -3.92 8.93
CA GLY A 135 10.66 -4.61 7.77
C GLY A 135 9.64 -4.85 6.66
N ILE A 136 8.42 -5.28 7.01
CA ILE A 136 7.29 -5.46 6.10
C ILE A 136 6.93 -4.11 5.45
N GLU A 137 6.75 -3.06 6.25
CA GLU A 137 6.43 -1.71 5.75
C GLU A 137 7.47 -1.23 4.72
N ARG A 138 8.76 -1.42 4.99
CA ARG A 138 9.84 -1.09 4.04
C ARG A 138 9.81 -1.95 2.78
N LEU A 139 9.55 -3.26 2.90
CA LEU A 139 9.47 -4.16 1.76
C LEU A 139 8.35 -3.74 0.80
N PHE A 140 7.15 -3.50 1.33
CA PHE A 140 6.00 -3.08 0.52
C PHE A 140 6.21 -1.69 -0.09
N ALA A 141 6.70 -0.72 0.69
CA ALA A 141 7.03 0.60 0.18
C ALA A 141 8.08 0.53 -0.95
N GLY A 142 9.14 -0.26 -0.77
CA GLY A 142 10.18 -0.45 -1.79
C GLY A 142 9.68 -1.14 -3.07
N ALA A 143 8.61 -1.92 -2.96
CA ALA A 143 7.93 -2.54 -4.10
C ALA A 143 6.89 -1.61 -4.76
N GLY A 144 6.67 -0.40 -4.24
CA GLY A 144 5.68 0.55 -4.75
C GLY A 144 4.25 0.24 -4.31
N PHE A 145 4.10 -0.31 -3.10
CA PHE A 145 2.82 -0.53 -2.43
C PHE A 145 2.70 0.31 -1.15
N GLU A 146 1.47 0.69 -0.85
CA GLU A 146 1.07 1.34 0.38
C GLU A 146 0.22 0.36 1.19
N ILE A 147 0.55 0.18 2.47
CA ILE A 147 -0.24 -0.66 3.38
C ILE A 147 -1.45 0.15 3.86
N THR A 148 -2.65 -0.34 3.54
CA THR A 148 -3.94 0.29 3.87
C THR A 148 -4.60 -0.30 5.12
N GLY A 149 -4.12 -1.46 5.58
CA GLY A 149 -4.57 -2.08 6.80
C GLY A 149 -3.63 -3.19 7.25
N ILE A 150 -3.48 -3.34 8.57
CA ILE A 150 -2.72 -4.41 9.19
C ILE A 150 -3.49 -4.94 10.40
N THR A 151 -3.67 -6.26 10.44
CA THR A 151 -4.17 -7.03 11.57
C THR A 151 -3.13 -8.09 11.93
N ALA A 152 -3.38 -8.86 12.98
CA ALA A 152 -2.40 -9.82 13.49
C ALA A 152 -3.07 -11.05 14.09
N ASN A 153 -2.43 -12.20 13.89
CA ASN A 153 -2.66 -13.41 14.66
C ASN A 153 -1.86 -13.30 15.96
N MET A 154 -2.57 -13.17 17.07
CA MET A 154 -2.01 -13.00 18.40
C MET A 154 -1.78 -14.36 19.07
N ASP A 155 -0.72 -14.44 19.86
CA ASP A 155 -0.53 -15.51 20.82
C ASP A 155 -1.63 -15.48 21.89
N PRO A 156 -2.40 -16.59 22.07
CA PRO A 156 -3.41 -16.68 23.12
C PRO A 156 -2.88 -16.36 24.52
N ALA A 157 -1.59 -16.58 24.79
CA ALA A 157 -0.95 -16.23 26.05
C ALA A 157 -1.10 -14.73 26.40
N TYR A 158 -1.20 -13.87 25.38
CA TYR A 158 -1.43 -12.44 25.57
C TYR A 158 -2.73 -12.14 26.32
N ASN A 159 -3.80 -12.92 26.11
CA ASN A 159 -5.09 -12.70 26.76
C ASN A 159 -5.07 -13.02 28.25
N SER A 160 -4.09 -13.81 28.69
CA SER A 160 -3.90 -14.19 30.09
C SER A 160 -3.07 -13.16 30.87
N LEU A 161 -2.53 -12.15 30.20
CA LEU A 161 -1.78 -11.07 30.82
C LEU A 161 -2.74 -10.00 31.33
N ASN A 162 -2.60 -9.61 32.61
CA ASN A 162 -3.36 -8.50 33.17
C ASN A 162 -2.95 -7.20 32.50
N ALA A 163 -3.77 -6.75 31.55
CA ALA A 163 -3.57 -5.50 30.83
C ALA A 163 -3.94 -4.26 31.69
N PRO A 164 -3.34 -3.09 31.41
CA PRO A 164 -2.29 -2.87 30.43
C PRO A 164 -0.93 -3.34 30.96
N LEU A 165 -0.21 -4.09 30.11
CA LEU A 165 1.22 -4.30 30.32
C LEU A 165 1.88 -2.94 30.18
N SER A 166 2.42 -2.40 31.27
CA SER A 166 3.17 -1.15 31.27
C SER A 166 4.52 -1.38 31.90
N GLY A 167 5.57 -0.79 31.32
CA GLY A 167 6.86 -0.61 31.98
C GLY A 167 7.88 -1.70 31.70
N GLU A 168 7.57 -2.97 31.99
CA GLU A 168 8.53 -4.08 31.90
C GLU A 168 7.83 -5.37 31.48
N ILE A 169 8.49 -6.15 30.62
CA ILE A 169 8.12 -7.54 30.35
C ILE A 169 9.35 -8.43 30.39
N SER A 170 9.21 -9.62 30.98
CA SER A 170 10.31 -10.57 31.08
C SER A 170 10.00 -11.86 30.34
N PHE A 171 10.98 -12.33 29.56
CA PHE A 171 10.98 -13.63 28.89
C PHE A 171 12.27 -14.36 29.27
N GLY A 172 12.14 -15.41 30.07
CA GLY A 172 13.29 -16.16 30.58
C GLY A 172 14.28 -15.25 31.32
N ARG A 173 15.45 -15.04 30.70
CA ARG A 173 16.55 -14.21 31.25
C ARG A 173 16.60 -12.77 30.71
N VAL A 174 15.62 -12.33 29.92
CA VAL A 174 15.50 -10.94 29.44
C VAL A 174 14.39 -10.22 30.16
N SER A 175 14.65 -8.97 30.52
CA SER A 175 13.63 -7.95 30.74
C SER A 175 13.74 -6.86 29.66
N LEU A 176 12.62 -6.55 29.01
CA LEU A 176 12.48 -5.39 28.14
C LEU A 176 11.74 -4.31 28.90
N VAL A 177 12.34 -3.13 29.01
CA VAL A 177 11.81 -1.98 29.77
C VAL A 177 11.53 -0.79 28.87
N GLY A 178 10.56 0.04 29.25
CA GLY A 178 10.27 1.30 28.58
C GLY A 178 9.51 1.18 27.26
N LEU A 179 8.88 0.03 27.00
CA LEU A 179 8.03 -0.19 25.82
C LEU A 179 6.63 0.39 26.03
N ALA A 180 6.07 0.98 24.98
CA ALA A 180 4.66 1.33 24.95
C ALA A 180 3.77 0.07 24.94
N PRO A 181 2.52 0.13 25.42
CA PRO A 181 1.60 -1.02 25.41
C PRO A 181 1.45 -1.69 24.04
N GLU A 182 1.46 -0.90 22.96
CA GLU A 182 1.37 -1.38 21.59
C GLU A 182 2.63 -2.15 21.16
N GLU A 183 3.80 -1.72 21.63
CA GLU A 183 5.07 -2.40 21.37
C GLU A 183 5.19 -3.71 22.14
N LEU A 184 4.62 -3.75 23.36
CA LEU A 184 4.51 -4.97 24.16
C LEU A 184 3.58 -5.98 23.50
N LYS A 185 2.41 -5.53 23.05
CA LYS A 185 1.47 -6.35 22.29
C LYS A 185 2.12 -6.95 21.05
N ASP A 186 2.96 -6.19 20.34
CA ASP A 186 3.66 -6.63 19.13
C ASP A 186 4.57 -7.85 19.36
N LEU A 187 5.10 -8.03 20.57
CA LEU A 187 5.92 -9.20 20.94
C LEU A 187 5.11 -10.50 20.99
N PHE A 188 3.78 -10.40 21.09
CA PHE A 188 2.85 -11.54 21.08
C PHE A 188 2.19 -11.73 19.72
N VAL A 189 2.62 -11.01 18.69
CA VAL A 189 2.14 -11.24 17.32
C VAL A 189 2.95 -12.38 16.72
N PHE A 190 2.28 -13.48 16.37
CA PHE A 190 2.88 -14.55 15.57
C PHE A 190 3.08 -14.12 14.13
N GLN A 191 2.05 -13.49 13.58
CA GLN A 191 1.95 -13.22 12.15
C GLN A 191 1.10 -11.97 11.91
N TYR A 192 1.54 -11.13 10.97
CA TYR A 192 0.73 -10.03 10.49
C TYR A 192 -0.09 -10.47 9.28
N LEU A 193 -1.34 -10.02 9.21
CA LEU A 193 -2.13 -10.05 7.99
C LEU A 193 -2.29 -8.61 7.52
N LEU A 194 -1.89 -8.32 6.29
CA LEU A 194 -1.93 -6.98 5.75
C LEU A 194 -2.73 -6.91 4.46
N LYS A 195 -3.27 -5.72 4.24
CA LYS A 195 -3.87 -5.30 2.98
C LYS A 195 -3.07 -4.12 2.43
N ALA A 196 -2.58 -4.23 1.19
CA ALA A 196 -1.87 -3.15 0.52
C ALA A 196 -2.49 -2.85 -0.86
N GLN A 197 -2.15 -1.69 -1.41
CA GLN A 197 -2.54 -1.26 -2.76
C GLN A 197 -1.34 -0.59 -3.44
N LYS A 198 -1.36 -0.43 -4.76
CA LYS A 198 -0.28 0.30 -5.46
C LYS A 198 -0.16 1.73 -4.91
N SER A 199 1.05 2.14 -4.53
CA SER A 199 1.33 3.53 -4.15
C SER A 199 1.15 4.46 -5.35
N GLY A 200 0.73 5.69 -5.08
CA GLY A 200 0.60 6.75 -6.08
C GLY A 200 -0.60 6.60 -7.02
N VAL A 201 -1.44 5.56 -6.87
CA VAL A 201 -2.65 5.41 -7.68
C VAL A 201 -3.64 6.53 -7.41
N GLU A 202 -3.81 6.95 -6.16
CA GLU A 202 -4.76 8.03 -5.84
C GLU A 202 -4.35 9.34 -6.50
N VAL A 203 -3.05 9.66 -6.45
CA VAL A 203 -2.47 10.80 -7.18
C VAL A 203 -2.71 10.67 -8.69
N GLN A 204 -2.45 9.50 -9.26
CA GLN A 204 -2.69 9.24 -10.68
C GLN A 204 -4.17 9.38 -11.06
N ARG A 205 -5.08 8.80 -10.27
CA ARG A 205 -6.53 8.89 -10.48
C ARG A 205 -7.04 10.31 -10.39
N LEU A 206 -6.59 11.07 -9.39
CA LEU A 206 -6.95 12.48 -9.24
C LEU A 206 -6.45 13.27 -10.43
N ASN A 207 -5.21 13.03 -10.88
CA ASN A 207 -4.67 13.62 -12.12
C ASN A 207 -5.52 13.29 -13.35
N ASP A 208 -5.93 12.04 -13.53
CA ASP A 208 -6.72 11.60 -14.68
C ASP A 208 -8.16 12.16 -14.65
N LYS A 209 -8.78 12.25 -13.47
CA LYS A 209 -10.06 12.92 -13.26
C LYS A 209 -9.99 14.41 -13.61
N VAL A 210 -8.93 15.11 -13.19
CA VAL A 210 -8.71 16.52 -13.53
C VAL A 210 -8.59 16.68 -15.06
N LYS A 211 -7.78 15.86 -15.72
CA LYS A 211 -7.64 15.88 -17.19
C LYS A 211 -8.97 15.62 -17.89
N ALA A 212 -9.73 14.63 -17.44
CA ALA A 212 -11.03 14.29 -18.01
C ALA A 212 -12.06 15.42 -17.85
N ALA A 213 -12.14 16.03 -16.66
CA ALA A 213 -13.03 17.15 -16.39
C ALA A 213 -12.68 18.39 -17.22
N ILE A 214 -11.38 18.69 -17.39
CA ILE A 214 -10.91 19.76 -18.27
C ILE A 214 -11.30 19.47 -19.73
N LYS A 215 -11.07 18.24 -20.22
CA LYS A 215 -11.42 17.83 -21.59
C LYS A 215 -12.94 17.87 -21.84
N ALA A 216 -13.74 17.59 -20.82
CA ALA A 216 -15.19 17.64 -20.86
C ALA A 216 -15.76 19.05 -20.65
N GLU A 217 -14.92 20.09 -20.55
CA GLU A 217 -15.32 21.47 -20.27
C GLU A 217 -16.15 21.63 -18.99
N LYS A 218 -15.82 20.85 -17.94
CA LYS A 218 -16.46 20.88 -16.62
C LYS A 218 -15.51 21.44 -15.56
N PRO A 219 -15.28 22.77 -15.52
CA PRO A 219 -14.32 23.37 -14.62
C PRO A 219 -14.69 23.23 -13.13
N ASP A 220 -15.98 23.18 -12.78
CA ASP A 220 -16.42 22.94 -11.39
C ASP A 220 -16.06 21.55 -10.87
N GLU A 221 -16.16 20.53 -11.74
CA GLU A 221 -15.78 19.15 -11.42
C GLU A 221 -14.26 19.04 -11.25
N ALA A 222 -13.49 19.66 -12.16
CA ALA A 222 -12.04 19.74 -12.06
C ALA A 222 -11.59 20.43 -10.76
N LYS A 223 -12.27 21.52 -10.38
CA LYS A 223 -12.00 22.26 -9.14
C LYS A 223 -12.20 21.38 -7.91
N LYS A 224 -13.32 20.65 -7.84
CA LYS A 224 -13.64 19.78 -6.69
C LYS A 224 -12.57 18.68 -6.51
N VAL A 225 -12.16 18.04 -7.60
CA VAL A 225 -11.13 16.99 -7.57
C VAL A 225 -9.77 17.55 -7.11
N LEU A 226 -9.41 18.76 -7.53
CA LEU A 226 -8.18 19.43 -7.08
C LEU A 226 -8.26 19.84 -5.61
N GLU A 227 -9.41 20.28 -5.11
CA GLU A 227 -9.61 20.57 -3.68
C GLU A 227 -9.44 19.30 -2.82
N GLU A 228 -9.99 18.16 -3.26
CA GLU A 228 -9.80 16.87 -2.59
C GLU A 228 -8.31 16.45 -2.56
N PHE A 229 -7.60 16.61 -3.69
CA PHE A 229 -6.17 16.31 -3.77
C PHE A 229 -5.33 17.21 -2.85
N LEU A 230 -5.55 18.52 -2.90
CA LEU A 230 -4.78 19.51 -2.13
C LEU A 230 -5.06 19.44 -0.63
N ALA A 231 -6.19 18.88 -0.21
CA ALA A 231 -6.44 18.60 1.20
C ALA A 231 -5.49 17.52 1.76
N LEU A 232 -5.05 16.57 0.92
CA LEU A 232 -4.09 15.52 1.28
C LEU A 232 -2.64 15.95 1.02
N HIS A 233 -2.42 16.77 -0.01
CA HIS A 233 -1.10 17.21 -0.47
C HIS A 233 -1.02 18.74 -0.59
N PRO A 234 -1.07 19.49 0.53
CA PRO A 234 -1.19 20.94 0.52
C PRO A 234 0.01 21.70 -0.05
N ALA A 235 1.16 21.03 -0.18
CA ALA A 235 2.41 21.59 -0.69
C ALA A 235 2.73 21.15 -2.14
N ASP A 236 1.83 20.43 -2.81
CA ASP A 236 2.03 20.03 -4.21
C ASP A 236 1.85 21.23 -5.14
N THR A 237 2.97 21.78 -5.62
CA THR A 237 3.00 23.02 -6.40
C THR A 237 2.37 22.87 -7.78
N ASP A 238 2.43 21.68 -8.39
CA ASP A 238 1.79 21.38 -9.67
C ASP A 238 0.26 21.32 -9.55
N ALA A 239 -0.24 20.68 -8.49
CA ALA A 239 -1.67 20.64 -8.19
C ALA A 239 -2.20 22.04 -7.84
N LEU A 240 -1.45 22.82 -7.05
CA LEU A 240 -1.77 24.22 -6.75
C LEU A 240 -1.83 25.07 -8.02
N PHE A 241 -0.92 24.83 -8.98
CA PHE A 241 -0.89 25.57 -10.24
C PHE A 241 -2.10 25.25 -11.11
N ARG A 242 -2.44 23.97 -11.26
CA ARG A 242 -3.66 23.55 -11.98
C ARG A 242 -4.93 24.08 -11.31
N TYR A 243 -4.98 24.10 -9.98
CA TYR A 243 -6.08 24.68 -9.23
C TYR A 243 -6.23 26.18 -9.49
N ALA A 244 -5.12 26.92 -9.56
CA ALA A 244 -5.13 28.33 -9.92
C ALA A 244 -5.70 28.55 -11.33
N GLN A 245 -5.27 27.75 -12.31
CA GLN A 245 -5.78 27.81 -13.68
C GLN A 245 -7.29 27.55 -13.77
N VAL A 246 -7.79 26.54 -13.05
CA VAL A 246 -9.22 26.21 -13.00
C VAL A 246 -10.01 27.34 -12.31
N CYS A 247 -9.50 27.88 -11.20
CA CYS A 247 -10.12 29.02 -10.52
C CYS A 247 -10.20 30.25 -11.42
N CYS A 248 -9.18 30.54 -12.23
CA CYS A 248 -9.20 31.62 -13.22
C CYS A 248 -10.35 31.44 -14.21
N ARG A 249 -10.52 30.23 -14.76
CA ARG A 249 -11.60 29.91 -15.70
C ARG A 249 -13.00 30.07 -15.09
N LEU A 250 -13.12 29.83 -13.78
CA LEU A 250 -14.37 30.00 -13.03
C LEU A 250 -14.59 31.44 -12.53
N GLY A 251 -13.69 32.39 -12.82
CA GLY A 251 -13.76 33.76 -12.30
C GLY A 251 -13.46 33.89 -10.80
N LEU A 252 -12.88 32.85 -10.18
CA LEU A 252 -12.52 32.80 -8.76
C LEU A 252 -11.10 33.36 -8.54
N GLY A 253 -10.90 34.64 -8.87
CA GLY A 253 -9.60 35.30 -8.87
C GLY A 253 -8.87 35.28 -7.53
N ASP A 254 -9.59 35.43 -6.41
CA ASP A 254 -8.98 35.43 -5.08
C ASP A 254 -8.41 34.05 -4.70
N LYS A 255 -9.15 32.98 -5.03
CA LYS A 255 -8.68 31.58 -4.83
C LYS A 255 -7.48 31.27 -5.72
N ALA A 256 -7.48 31.77 -6.96
CA ALA A 256 -6.33 31.61 -7.85
C ALA A 256 -5.09 32.33 -7.29
N ARG A 257 -5.25 33.54 -6.76
CA ARG A 257 -4.16 34.32 -6.15
C ARG A 257 -3.57 33.62 -4.93
N GLU A 258 -4.42 33.18 -4.01
CA GLU A 258 -3.99 32.46 -2.81
C GLU A 258 -3.18 31.19 -3.16
N SER A 259 -3.63 30.44 -4.17
CA SER A 259 -2.93 29.25 -4.65
C SER A 259 -1.55 29.61 -5.24
N LEU A 260 -1.46 30.68 -6.02
CA LEU A 260 -0.21 31.16 -6.63
C LEU A 260 0.78 31.69 -5.59
N GLU A 261 0.31 32.35 -4.53
CA GLU A 261 1.15 32.77 -3.41
C GLU A 261 1.78 31.57 -2.71
N LYS A 262 1.01 30.51 -2.47
CA LYS A 262 1.53 29.26 -1.90
C LYS A 262 2.63 28.65 -2.77
N ILE A 263 2.45 28.63 -4.09
CA ILE A 263 3.47 28.12 -5.02
C ILE A 263 4.75 28.93 -4.90
N LEU A 264 4.66 30.26 -4.95
CA LEU A 264 5.82 31.16 -4.96
C LEU A 264 6.58 31.22 -3.62
N ILE A 265 5.99 30.72 -2.53
CA ILE A 265 6.72 30.48 -1.28
C ILE A 265 7.76 29.36 -1.47
N PHE A 266 7.42 28.31 -2.20
CA PHE A 266 8.29 27.14 -2.42
C PHE A 266 9.14 27.27 -3.70
N GLU A 267 8.58 27.89 -4.73
CA GLU A 267 9.20 28.05 -6.06
C GLU A 267 9.13 29.53 -6.52
N PRO A 268 9.95 30.43 -5.94
CA PRO A 268 9.86 31.87 -6.20
C PRO A 268 10.05 32.28 -7.68
N ASP A 269 10.83 31.48 -8.41
CA ASP A 269 11.24 31.76 -9.80
C ASP A 269 10.40 31.01 -10.84
N ARG A 270 9.27 30.39 -10.46
CA ARG A 270 8.40 29.66 -11.40
C ARG A 270 7.71 30.64 -12.36
N GLU A 271 8.26 30.79 -13.55
CA GLU A 271 7.81 31.76 -14.57
C GLU A 271 6.32 31.66 -14.88
N GLU A 272 5.80 30.44 -15.05
CA GLU A 272 4.39 30.20 -15.37
C GLU A 272 3.45 30.71 -14.26
N ALA A 273 3.84 30.56 -12.99
CA ALA A 273 3.07 31.04 -11.85
C ALA A 273 3.12 32.56 -11.72
N LEU A 274 4.29 33.16 -11.94
CA LEU A 274 4.44 34.62 -11.96
C LEU A 274 3.60 35.25 -13.07
N GLU A 275 3.58 34.65 -14.25
CA GLU A 275 2.79 35.16 -15.37
C GLU A 275 1.29 35.02 -15.12
N LEU A 276 0.83 33.85 -14.65
CA LEU A 276 -0.57 33.65 -14.29
C LEU A 276 -1.01 34.61 -13.18
N ARG A 277 -0.14 34.90 -12.19
CA ARG A 277 -0.42 35.88 -11.13
C ARG A 277 -0.65 37.28 -11.69
N ARG A 278 0.19 37.73 -12.64
CA ARG A 278 0.00 39.03 -13.31
C ARG A 278 -1.34 39.11 -14.05
N ILE A 279 -1.75 38.01 -14.69
CA ILE A 279 -3.05 37.92 -15.38
C ILE A 279 -4.20 38.05 -14.38
N VAL A 280 -4.16 37.30 -13.28
CA VAL A 280 -5.18 37.34 -12.21
C VAL A 280 -5.28 38.73 -11.58
N GLU A 281 -4.15 39.36 -11.27
CA GLU A 281 -4.11 40.70 -10.69
C GLU A 281 -4.71 41.76 -11.62
N LYS A 282 -4.44 41.69 -12.93
CA LYS A 282 -5.04 42.59 -13.92
C LYS A 282 -6.56 42.39 -14.01
N ALA A 283 -7.02 41.13 -14.04
CA ALA A 283 -8.44 40.81 -14.13
C ALA A 283 -9.24 41.26 -12.88
N CYS A 284 -8.68 41.12 -11.69
CA CYS A 284 -9.31 41.60 -10.45
C CYS A 284 -9.40 43.13 -10.39
N LYS A 285 -8.40 43.86 -10.89
CA LYS A 285 -8.42 45.33 -10.96
C LYS A 285 -9.51 45.85 -11.90
N SER A 286 -9.79 45.17 -13.01
CA SER A 286 -10.89 45.54 -13.92
C SER A 286 -12.28 45.28 -13.35
N GLN A 287 -12.47 44.28 -12.48
CA GLN A 287 -13.77 44.02 -11.83
C GLN A 287 -14.07 44.98 -10.67
N GLY A 288 -13.04 45.50 -9.99
CA GLY A 288 -13.18 46.51 -8.94
C GLY A 288 -13.53 47.91 -9.47
N ALA A 289 -13.13 48.24 -10.70
CA ALA A 289 -13.43 49.53 -11.32
C ALA A 289 -14.93 49.71 -11.67
N ASN A 290 -15.66 48.61 -11.92
CA ASN A 290 -17.10 48.65 -12.24
C ASN A 290 -18.03 48.73 -11.01
N LYS A 291 -17.50 48.73 -9.78
CA LYS A 291 -18.30 48.84 -8.54
C LYS A 291 -18.35 50.25 -7.95
N HIS A 292 -17.66 51.22 -8.54
CA HIS A 292 -17.64 52.61 -8.07
C HIS A 292 -18.33 53.63 -8.97
N ASP A 293 -18.91 53.19 -10.08
CA ASP A 293 -19.82 54.00 -10.91
C ASP A 293 -21.16 53.27 -11.07
N LEU A 294 -21.97 53.26 -10.00
CA LEU A 294 -23.43 53.06 -10.01
C LEU A 294 -24.02 53.58 -8.69
#